data_AF-A0A7Y8JCV4-F1
#
_entry.id   AF-A0A7Y8JCV4-F1
#
_cell.length_a   1.000
_cell.length_b   1.000
_cell.length_c   1.000
_cell.angle_alpha   90.00
_cell.angle_beta   90.00
_cell.angle_gamma   90.00
#
_symmetry.space_group_name_H-M   'P 1'
#
loop_
_entity.id
_entity.type
_entity.pdbx_description
1 polymer ?
#
loop_
_entity_poly.entity_id
_entity_poly.type
_entity_poly.pdbx_seq_one_letter_code
_entity_poly.pdbx_strand_id
1 'polypeptide(L)'
;MRLLSLLWLCLVATAHAEDNVLLIQQEPQGFVVWHGEGASQLDDDTALELMASATPDGGPERTTEFGPARAYELPEGVLIRLPAAPVDKALLVDRDACGHVKLWHAEGATRLSDEQLTEIVLSALPEGGPRLRLNGLYAKGFVGKLGVTVTLWKAPQRH
;
A
#
# COMPACT_ATOMS: atom_id res chain seq x y z
N MET A 1 -6.33 16.59 -50.92
CA MET A 1 -5.46 15.74 -50.07
C MET A 1 -4.65 16.62 -49.13
N ARG A 2 -4.98 16.67 -47.84
CA ARG A 2 -4.01 16.80 -46.74
C ARG A 2 -4.73 16.45 -45.44
N LEU A 3 -4.08 15.56 -44.69
CA LEU A 3 -4.64 14.60 -43.75
C LEU A 3 -5.34 15.25 -42.54
N LEU A 4 -6.45 14.63 -42.12
CA LEU A 4 -7.01 14.70 -40.77
C LEU A 4 -5.95 14.22 -39.77
N SER A 5 -5.55 15.08 -38.83
CA SER A 5 -4.85 14.67 -37.61
C SER A 5 -5.89 14.30 -36.55
N LEU A 6 -6.21 13.01 -36.43
CA LEU A 6 -6.96 12.49 -35.30
C LEU A 6 -6.05 12.44 -34.08
N LEU A 7 -6.24 13.38 -33.14
CA LEU A 7 -5.69 13.29 -31.79
C LEU A 7 -6.40 12.15 -31.06
N TRP A 8 -5.72 11.03 -30.90
CA TRP A 8 -6.17 9.92 -30.07
C TRP A 8 -5.80 10.27 -28.62
N LEU A 9 -6.76 10.81 -27.86
CA LEU A 9 -6.64 10.90 -26.40
C LEU A 9 -6.77 9.47 -25.85
N CYS A 10 -5.65 8.80 -25.63
CA CYS A 10 -5.61 7.63 -24.76
C CYS A 10 -5.94 8.10 -23.34
N LEU A 11 -7.20 7.88 -22.91
CA LEU A 11 -7.52 7.90 -21.49
C LEU A 11 -6.67 6.82 -20.83
N VAL A 12 -5.63 7.23 -20.14
CA VAL A 12 -4.90 6.38 -19.20
C VAL A 12 -5.88 6.10 -18.07
N ALA A 13 -6.51 4.92 -18.09
CA ALA A 13 -7.21 4.42 -16.92
C ALA A 13 -6.15 4.26 -15.83
N THR A 14 -6.17 5.14 -14.83
CA THR A 14 -5.40 4.95 -13.61
C THR A 14 -5.82 3.60 -13.04
N ALA A 15 -4.94 2.60 -13.15
CA ALA A 15 -5.14 1.32 -12.52
C ALA A 15 -5.10 1.56 -11.01
N HIS A 16 -6.29 1.74 -10.41
CA HIS A 16 -6.40 1.76 -8.97
C HIS A 16 -6.06 0.37 -8.46
N ALA A 17 -5.09 0.26 -7.56
CA ALA A 17 -4.86 -0.97 -6.80
C ALA A 17 -6.21 -1.42 -6.20
N GLU A 18 -6.54 -2.72 -6.34
CA GLU A 18 -7.82 -3.21 -5.84
C GLU A 18 -7.80 -3.17 -4.30
N ASP A 19 -8.85 -2.61 -3.70
CA ASP A 19 -9.04 -2.56 -2.24
C ASP A 19 -9.42 -3.97 -1.74
N ASN A 20 -8.50 -4.93 -1.82
CA ASN A 20 -8.69 -6.31 -1.37
C ASN A 20 -8.02 -6.56 -0.02
N VAL A 21 -6.77 -6.11 0.11
CA VAL A 21 -6.01 -6.15 1.36
C VAL A 21 -5.31 -4.82 1.54
N LEU A 22 -5.60 -4.12 2.64
CA LEU A 22 -4.97 -2.85 2.99
C LEU A 22 -4.26 -2.95 4.33
N LEU A 23 -3.25 -2.13 4.53
CA LEU A 23 -2.63 -1.84 5.82
C LEU A 23 -2.91 -0.38 6.17
N ILE A 24 -3.55 -0.15 7.31
CA ILE A 24 -3.92 1.18 7.79
C ILE A 24 -3.01 1.52 8.97
N GLN A 25 -2.25 2.61 8.82
CA GLN A 25 -1.45 3.20 9.90
C GLN A 25 -2.11 4.50 10.35
N GLN A 26 -2.21 4.67 11.68
CA GLN A 26 -2.70 5.89 12.26
C GLN A 26 -1.54 6.86 12.50
N GLU A 27 -1.62 8.03 11.87
CA GLU A 27 -0.65 9.11 11.99
C GLU A 27 -1.30 10.33 12.68
N PRO A 28 -0.54 11.29 13.22
CA PRO A 28 -1.10 12.48 13.86
C PRO A 28 -2.06 13.29 12.97
N GLN A 29 -1.92 13.15 11.65
CA GLN A 29 -2.64 13.93 10.63
C GLN A 29 -3.83 13.17 10.03
N GLY A 30 -4.06 11.91 10.41
CA GLY A 30 -5.08 11.05 9.81
C GLY A 30 -4.56 9.64 9.58
N PHE A 31 -5.02 9.00 8.50
CA PHE A 31 -4.59 7.65 8.15
C PHE A 31 -3.63 7.64 6.97
N VAL A 32 -2.62 6.78 7.04
CA VAL A 32 -1.86 6.34 5.88
C VAL A 32 -2.36 4.95 5.52
N VAL A 33 -2.76 4.77 4.26
CA VAL A 33 -3.28 3.49 3.75
C VAL A 33 -2.30 2.95 2.73
N TRP A 34 -1.87 1.72 2.95
CA TRP A 34 -1.03 0.97 2.04
C TRP A 34 -1.80 -0.18 1.43
N HIS A 35 -1.56 -0.45 0.16
CA HIS A 35 -2.22 -1.52 -0.59
C HIS A 35 -1.34 -2.76 -0.63
N GLY A 36 -1.94 -3.95 -0.52
CA GLY A 36 -1.21 -5.22 -0.65
C GLY A 36 -0.81 -5.58 -2.09
N GLU A 37 -1.31 -4.83 -3.07
CA GLU A 37 -0.98 -4.95 -4.50
C GLU A 37 -0.70 -3.54 -5.05
N GLY A 38 0.18 -3.41 -6.04
CA GLY A 38 0.56 -2.11 -6.61
C GLY A 38 1.34 -2.24 -7.93
N ALA A 39 1.50 -1.09 -8.60
CA ALA A 39 2.14 -1.03 -9.92
C ALA A 39 3.67 -1.04 -9.86
N SER A 40 4.27 -0.57 -8.76
CA SER A 40 5.72 -0.67 -8.55
C SER A 40 6.03 -1.97 -7.85
N GLN A 41 6.56 -2.93 -8.60
CA GLN A 41 7.15 -4.14 -8.05
C GLN A 41 8.66 -3.98 -8.21
N LEU A 42 9.33 -3.42 -7.20
CA LEU A 42 10.74 -3.75 -7.02
C LEU A 42 10.82 -5.27 -6.94
N ASP A 43 11.74 -5.87 -7.68
CA ASP A 43 12.02 -7.28 -7.49
C ASP A 43 12.49 -7.55 -6.05
N ASP A 44 12.23 -8.78 -5.58
CA ASP A 44 12.48 -9.16 -4.19
C ASP A 44 13.95 -9.00 -3.80
N ASP A 45 14.89 -9.26 -4.71
CA ASP A 45 16.32 -9.15 -4.45
C ASP A 45 16.72 -7.68 -4.25
N THR A 46 16.27 -6.79 -5.12
CA THR A 46 16.49 -5.33 -5.00
C THR A 46 15.87 -4.79 -3.71
N ALA A 47 14.66 -5.23 -3.35
CA ALA A 47 14.01 -4.85 -2.10
C ALA A 47 14.85 -5.32 -0.89
N LEU A 48 15.27 -6.59 -0.87
CA LEU A 48 16.10 -7.16 0.19
C LEU A 48 17.44 -6.43 0.35
N GLU A 49 18.08 -6.07 -0.76
CA GLU A 49 19.34 -5.33 -0.76
C GLU A 49 19.20 -3.92 -0.17
N LEU A 50 18.14 -3.20 -0.55
CA LEU A 50 17.82 -1.89 0.00
C LEU A 50 17.58 -2.01 1.51
N MET A 51 16.76 -2.98 1.92
CA MET A 51 16.45 -3.22 3.33
C MET A 51 17.69 -3.56 4.17
N ALA A 52 18.63 -4.34 3.63
CA ALA A 52 19.85 -4.72 4.33
C ALA A 52 20.75 -3.51 4.67
N SER A 53 20.53 -2.38 4.00
CA SER A 53 21.27 -1.13 4.22
C SER A 53 20.46 -0.03 4.91
N ALA A 54 19.24 -0.33 5.33
CA ALA A 54 18.36 0.62 6.00
C ALA A 54 18.93 1.04 7.36
N THR A 55 18.79 2.32 7.67
CA THR A 55 19.08 2.90 8.99
C THR A 55 17.97 3.89 9.33
N PRO A 56 17.82 4.33 10.59
CA PRO A 56 16.81 5.31 10.95
C PRO A 56 16.94 6.64 10.18
N ASP A 57 18.16 7.07 9.87
CA ASP A 57 18.45 8.29 9.10
C ASP A 57 18.37 8.07 7.57
N GLY A 58 18.16 6.83 7.15
CA GLY A 58 18.18 6.40 5.76
C GLY A 58 19.53 5.84 5.34
N GLY A 59 19.47 4.69 4.68
CA GLY A 59 20.63 4.04 4.08
C GLY A 59 21.25 4.82 2.92
N PRO A 60 22.33 4.30 2.31
CA PRO A 60 22.86 4.86 1.08
C PRO A 60 21.81 4.82 -0.02
N GLU A 61 21.79 5.86 -0.85
CA GLU A 61 20.96 5.87 -2.05
C GLU A 61 21.48 4.84 -3.05
N ARG A 62 20.56 4.09 -3.65
CA ARG A 62 20.88 3.11 -4.70
C ARG A 62 20.06 3.39 -5.95
N THR A 63 20.63 3.12 -7.11
CA THR A 63 19.90 3.22 -8.37
C THR A 63 19.13 1.93 -8.61
N THR A 64 17.83 2.05 -8.90
CA THR A 64 16.94 0.96 -9.31
C THR A 64 16.43 1.22 -10.73
N GLU A 65 15.68 0.28 -11.31
CA GLU A 65 15.01 0.49 -12.59
C GLU A 65 13.99 1.66 -12.58
N PHE A 66 13.48 2.01 -11.39
CA PHE A 66 12.55 3.13 -11.17
C PHE A 66 13.26 4.41 -10.69
N GLY A 67 14.59 4.46 -10.78
CA GLY A 67 15.42 5.60 -10.38
C GLY A 67 16.05 5.44 -8.99
N PRO A 68 16.56 6.52 -8.39
CA PRO A 68 17.17 6.46 -7.06
C PRO A 68 16.15 6.04 -6.00
N ALA A 69 16.55 5.09 -5.17
CA ALA A 69 15.79 4.59 -4.04
C ALA A 69 16.62 4.66 -2.74
N ARG A 70 15.93 4.81 -1.62
CA ARG A 70 16.54 4.82 -0.29
C ARG A 70 15.65 4.12 0.72
N ALA A 71 16.25 3.23 1.52
CA ALA A 71 15.54 2.52 2.59
C ALA A 71 15.79 3.17 3.96
N TYR A 72 14.75 3.21 4.78
CA TYR A 72 14.74 3.75 6.13
C TYR A 72 14.24 2.69 7.10
N GLU A 73 14.98 2.48 8.18
CA GLU A 73 14.53 1.61 9.26
C GLU A 73 13.44 2.33 10.06
N LEU A 74 12.28 1.68 10.22
CA LEU A 74 11.20 2.11 11.08
C LEU A 74 11.11 1.16 12.28
N PRO A 75 10.51 1.58 13.41
CA PRO A 75 10.39 0.71 14.58
C PRO A 75 9.74 -0.65 14.30
N GLU A 76 8.81 -0.70 13.33
CA GLU A 76 7.98 -1.88 13.04
C GLU A 76 8.22 -2.45 11.63
N GLY A 77 9.15 -1.91 10.84
CA GLY A 77 9.40 -2.35 9.46
C GLY A 77 10.46 -1.53 8.73
N VAL A 78 10.46 -1.57 7.39
CA VAL A 78 11.39 -0.76 6.57
C VAL A 78 10.59 0.03 5.54
N LEU A 79 10.84 1.33 5.44
CA LEU A 79 10.28 2.17 4.39
C LEU A 79 11.29 2.35 3.27
N ILE A 80 10.96 1.91 2.07
CA ILE A 80 11.71 2.22 0.85
C ILE A 80 11.05 3.40 0.16
N ARG A 81 11.82 4.46 -0.12
CA ARG A 81 11.36 5.61 -0.91
C ARG A 81 11.96 5.56 -2.31
N LEU A 82 11.12 5.76 -3.32
CA LEU A 82 11.45 5.85 -4.74
C LEU A 82 10.94 7.18 -5.31
N PRO A 83 11.55 8.33 -4.95
CA PRO A 83 11.02 9.65 -5.30
C PRO A 83 10.91 9.90 -6.82
N ALA A 84 11.75 9.24 -7.61
CA ALA A 84 11.77 9.34 -9.07
C ALA A 84 10.81 8.37 -9.76
N ALA A 85 10.23 7.41 -9.04
CA ALA A 85 9.28 6.47 -9.63
C ALA A 85 8.03 7.24 -10.12
N PRO A 86 7.50 6.89 -11.31
CA PRO A 86 6.31 7.56 -11.85
C PRO A 86 5.07 7.30 -11.00
N VAL A 87 5.04 6.13 -10.35
CA VAL A 87 3.97 5.61 -9.51
C VAL A 87 4.58 5.00 -8.26
N ASP A 88 3.78 4.88 -7.19
CA ASP A 88 4.13 4.14 -5.98
C ASP A 88 5.53 4.47 -5.42
N LYS A 89 5.68 5.75 -5.09
CA LYS A 89 6.95 6.38 -4.66
C LYS A 89 7.43 5.94 -3.28
N ALA A 90 6.71 5.04 -2.63
CA ALA A 90 7.10 4.49 -1.35
C ALA A 90 6.53 3.07 -1.19
N LEU A 91 7.37 2.18 -0.65
CA LEU A 91 7.00 0.82 -0.28
C LEU A 91 7.27 0.65 1.21
N LEU A 92 6.29 0.16 1.95
CA LEU A 92 6.48 -0.28 3.33
C LEU A 92 6.71 -1.79 3.32
N VAL A 93 7.79 -2.21 3.93
CA VAL A 93 8.20 -3.60 3.99
C VAL A 93 7.91 -4.20 5.35
N ASP A 94 7.13 -5.27 5.34
CA ASP A 94 6.85 -6.14 6.48
C ASP A 94 7.66 -7.42 6.36
N ARG A 95 8.17 -7.93 7.48
CA ARG A 95 8.81 -9.23 7.57
C ARG A 95 8.00 -10.12 8.50
N ASP A 96 7.50 -11.22 7.95
CA ASP A 96 6.83 -12.21 8.78
C ASP A 96 7.84 -12.99 9.66
N ALA A 97 7.31 -13.79 10.59
CA ALA A 97 8.13 -14.58 11.51
C ALA A 97 8.97 -15.68 10.82
N CYS A 98 8.66 -16.01 9.55
CA CYS A 98 9.38 -16.97 8.73
C CYS A 98 10.43 -16.31 7.84
N GLY A 99 10.53 -14.97 7.84
CA GLY A 99 11.45 -14.20 7.02
C GLY A 99 10.91 -13.88 5.62
N HIS A 100 9.64 -14.16 5.34
CA HIS A 100 9.00 -13.72 4.10
C HIS A 100 8.83 -12.20 4.14
N VAL A 101 9.23 -11.56 3.06
CA VAL A 101 9.03 -10.14 2.82
C VAL A 101 7.67 -9.92 2.20
N LYS A 102 6.87 -9.05 2.80
CA LYS A 102 5.66 -8.50 2.20
C LYS A 102 5.86 -7.03 1.91
N LEU A 103 5.57 -6.63 0.68
CA LEU A 103 5.58 -5.24 0.24
C LEU A 103 4.17 -4.65 0.33
N TRP A 104 4.11 -3.44 0.85
CA TRP A 104 2.91 -2.63 0.94
C TRP A 104 3.13 -1.36 0.14
N HIS A 105 2.19 -1.06 -0.75
CA HIS A 105 2.30 -0.03 -1.77
C HIS A 105 1.62 1.25 -1.30
N ALA A 106 2.28 2.40 -1.42
CA ALA A 106 1.70 3.70 -1.08
C ALA A 106 0.75 4.21 -2.17
N GLU A 107 0.84 3.67 -3.38
CA GLU A 107 -0.05 4.07 -4.46
C GLU A 107 -1.45 3.45 -4.35
N GLY A 108 -2.44 4.32 -4.46
CA GLY A 108 -3.85 3.98 -4.44
C GLY A 108 -4.58 4.96 -3.56
N ALA A 109 -5.49 5.75 -4.14
CA ALA A 109 -6.51 6.37 -3.30
C ALA A 109 -7.44 5.23 -2.89
N THR A 110 -7.43 4.87 -1.60
CA THR A 110 -8.46 3.98 -1.06
C THR A 110 -9.83 4.57 -1.34
N ARG A 111 -10.81 3.72 -1.63
CA ARG A 111 -12.20 4.15 -1.83
C ARG A 111 -12.95 4.29 -0.51
N LEU A 112 -12.31 3.95 0.60
CA LEU A 112 -12.87 4.09 1.94
C LEU A 112 -12.75 5.53 2.43
N SER A 113 -13.80 6.04 3.07
CA SER A 113 -13.75 7.35 3.74
C SER A 113 -13.02 7.26 5.09
N ASP A 114 -12.61 8.41 5.64
CA ASP A 114 -11.99 8.48 6.96
C ASP A 114 -12.88 7.91 8.06
N GLU A 115 -14.21 8.08 7.98
CA GLU A 115 -15.14 7.46 8.94
C GLU A 115 -15.09 5.93 8.85
N GLN A 116 -15.01 5.38 7.63
CA GLN A 116 -14.91 3.94 7.41
C GLN A 116 -13.57 3.37 7.89
N LEU A 117 -12.47 4.09 7.63
CA LEU A 117 -11.15 3.74 8.15
C LEU A 117 -11.15 3.76 9.68
N THR A 118 -11.77 4.77 10.28
CA THR A 118 -11.93 4.87 11.75
C THR A 118 -12.72 3.69 12.30
N GLU A 119 -13.86 3.34 11.69
CA GLU A 119 -14.69 2.21 12.13
C GLU A 119 -13.92 0.88 12.06
N ILE A 120 -13.16 0.66 10.99
CA ILE A 120 -12.30 -0.51 10.84
C ILE A 120 -11.25 -0.54 11.96
N VAL A 121 -10.50 0.55 12.16
CA VAL A 121 -9.40 0.62 13.13
C VAL A 121 -9.92 0.39 14.55
N LEU A 122 -11.03 1.04 14.93
CA LEU A 122 -11.62 0.89 16.26
C LEU A 122 -12.22 -0.49 16.52
N SER A 123 -12.61 -1.22 15.46
CA SER A 123 -13.20 -2.55 15.57
C SER A 123 -12.16 -3.67 15.46
N ALA A 124 -10.92 -3.37 15.04
CA ALA A 124 -9.91 -4.39 14.80
C ALA A 124 -9.46 -5.06 16.11
N LEU A 125 -9.19 -6.37 16.02
CA LEU A 125 -8.63 -7.19 17.10
C LEU A 125 -7.45 -8.00 16.57
N PRO A 126 -6.51 -8.47 17.41
CA PRO A 126 -5.38 -9.29 16.95
C PRO A 126 -5.81 -10.55 16.18
N GLU A 127 -6.81 -11.28 16.69
CA GLU A 127 -7.44 -12.45 16.06
C GLU A 127 -8.47 -12.11 14.96
N GLY A 128 -8.64 -10.82 14.70
CA GLY A 128 -9.57 -10.28 13.73
C GLY A 128 -10.89 -9.85 14.35
N GLY A 129 -11.25 -8.59 14.11
CA GLY A 129 -12.46 -7.97 14.60
C GLY A 129 -13.77 -8.52 14.01
N PRO A 130 -14.91 -7.94 14.38
CA PRO A 130 -16.18 -8.28 13.76
C PRO A 130 -16.16 -7.96 12.26
N ARG A 131 -16.98 -8.70 11.49
CA ARG A 131 -17.18 -8.40 10.08
C ARG A 131 -18.06 -7.15 9.95
N LEU A 132 -17.46 -6.06 9.46
CA LEU A 132 -18.16 -4.82 9.14
C LEU A 132 -18.72 -4.87 7.72
N ARG A 133 -19.78 -4.10 7.44
CA ARG A 133 -20.36 -3.96 6.10
C ARG A 133 -20.31 -2.50 5.67
N LEU A 134 -19.48 -2.20 4.67
CA LEU A 134 -19.12 -0.84 4.25
C LEU A 134 -19.46 -0.67 2.76
N ASN A 135 -20.47 0.13 2.41
CA ASN A 135 -20.78 0.50 1.02
C ASN A 135 -20.77 -0.66 -0.01
N GLY A 136 -21.29 -1.83 0.36
CA GLY A 136 -21.33 -3.00 -0.54
C GLY A 136 -20.09 -3.90 -0.46
N LEU A 137 -19.15 -3.61 0.42
CA LEU A 137 -18.05 -4.48 0.83
C LEU A 137 -18.30 -5.01 2.25
N TYR A 138 -17.73 -6.17 2.52
CA TYR A 138 -17.41 -6.58 3.88
C TYR A 138 -15.96 -6.24 4.17
N ALA A 139 -15.69 -5.88 5.42
CA ALA A 139 -14.35 -5.61 5.93
C ALA A 139 -14.12 -6.41 7.21
N LYS A 140 -12.90 -6.90 7.40
CA LYS A 140 -12.43 -7.46 8.67
C LYS A 140 -11.01 -6.98 8.95
N GLY A 141 -10.84 -6.27 10.06
CA GLY A 141 -9.56 -5.70 10.49
C GLY A 141 -8.84 -6.58 11.51
N PHE A 142 -7.51 -6.65 11.39
CA PHE A 142 -6.60 -7.41 12.23
C PHE A 142 -5.52 -6.46 12.75
N VAL A 143 -5.37 -6.37 14.07
CA VAL A 143 -4.30 -5.56 14.68
C VAL A 143 -2.97 -6.30 14.53
N GLY A 144 -1.99 -5.66 13.90
CA GLY A 144 -0.63 -6.15 13.74
C GLY A 144 0.41 -5.11 14.16
N LYS A 145 1.69 -5.47 14.00
CA LYS A 145 2.82 -4.63 14.41
C LYS A 145 2.89 -3.30 13.65
N LEU A 146 2.70 -3.37 12.34
CA LEU A 146 2.74 -2.20 11.47
C LEU A 146 1.47 -1.32 11.55
N GLY A 147 0.36 -1.84 12.08
CA GLY A 147 -0.94 -1.19 12.05
C GLY A 147 -2.08 -2.19 11.87
N VAL A 148 -3.21 -1.74 11.34
CA VAL A 148 -4.38 -2.60 11.10
C VAL A 148 -4.35 -3.13 9.68
N THR A 149 -4.17 -4.44 9.53
CA THR A 149 -4.40 -5.10 8.23
C THR A 149 -5.89 -5.34 8.07
N VAL A 150 -6.48 -4.92 6.95
CA VAL A 150 -7.89 -5.15 6.64
C VAL A 150 -8.02 -5.98 5.37
N THR A 151 -8.86 -7.01 5.44
CA THR A 151 -9.32 -7.75 4.27
C THR A 151 -10.69 -7.22 3.87
N LEU A 152 -10.87 -6.99 2.58
CA LEU A 152 -12.06 -6.44 1.96
C LEU A 152 -12.57 -7.40 0.88
N TRP A 153 -13.89 -7.59 0.81
CA TRP A 153 -14.50 -8.43 -0.21
C TRP A 153 -15.95 -8.01 -0.49
N LYS A 154 -16.47 -8.36 -1.66
CA LYS A 154 -17.84 -7.99 -2.05
C LYS A 154 -18.88 -8.56 -1.09
N ALA A 155 -19.76 -7.69 -0.58
CA ALA A 155 -20.92 -8.12 0.18
C ALA A 155 -22.05 -8.52 -0.78
N PRO A 156 -22.77 -9.62 -0.51
CA PRO A 156 -23.97 -9.97 -1.26
C PRO A 156 -24.99 -8.83 -1.20
N GLN A 157 -25.65 -8.52 -2.32
CA GLN A 157 -26.72 -7.53 -2.32
C GLN A 157 -27.84 -7.99 -1.39
N ARG A 158 -28.36 -7.06 -0.58
CA ARG A 158 -29.57 -7.33 0.20
C ARG A 158 -30.74 -7.29 -0.78
N HIS A 159 -31.39 -8.44 -0.98
CA HIS A 159 -32.69 -8.53 -1.64
C HIS A 159 -33.79 -8.03 -0.70
#